data_AF-A0A127I6X0-F1
#
_entry.id   AF-A0A127I6X0-F1
#
_cell.length_a   1.000
_cell.length_b   1.000
_cell.length_c   1.000
_cell.angle_alpha   90.00
_cell.angle_beta   90.00
_cell.angle_gamma   90.00
#
_symmetry.space_group_name_H-M   'P 1'
#
loop_
_entity.id
_entity.type
_entity.pdbx_description
1 polymer ?
#
loop_
_entity_poly.entity_id
_entity_poly.type
_entity_poly.pdbx_seq_one_letter_code
_entity_poly.pdbx_strand_id
1 'polypeptide(L)'
;MTASTCRICGLLYVPSLDEDRQTHAAIHKKYARGSQPQKVRDFSKAFGWAVAFNDGGLDRMKDHYDPELGKLVVAFSWWSRALSNGVPEKDFDRYMDAHLAFADSLVSGVGQVEARAAIQKWERFAG
;
A
#
# COMPACT_ATOMS: atom_id res chain seq x y z
N MET A 1 -7.35 -10.79 -24.44
CA MET A 1 -7.57 -9.82 -23.34
C MET A 1 -7.05 -10.46 -22.07
N THR A 2 -6.05 -9.87 -21.40
CA THR A 2 -5.45 -10.43 -20.18
C THR A 2 -5.92 -9.64 -18.98
N ALA A 3 -6.49 -10.32 -18.00
CA ALA A 3 -6.80 -9.72 -16.71
C ALA A 3 -5.50 -9.51 -15.92
N SER A 4 -5.47 -8.46 -15.11
CA SER A 4 -4.37 -8.13 -14.20
C SER A 4 -4.93 -7.78 -12.82
N THR A 5 -4.26 -8.24 -11.77
CA THR A 5 -4.60 -7.83 -10.40
C THR A 5 -3.86 -6.55 -10.06
N CYS A 6 -4.60 -5.48 -9.70
CA CYS A 6 -3.98 -4.28 -9.18
C CYS A 6 -3.34 -4.57 -7.81
N ARG A 7 -2.06 -4.23 -7.67
CA ARG A 7 -1.31 -4.43 -6.43
C ARG A 7 -1.83 -3.59 -5.25
N ILE A 8 -2.29 -2.37 -5.54
CA ILE A 8 -2.77 -1.42 -4.52
C ILE A 8 -4.13 -1.85 -4.00
N CYS A 9 -5.10 -2.10 -4.89
CA CYS A 9 -6.47 -2.37 -4.49
C CYS A 9 -6.87 -3.85 -4.47
N GLY A 10 -6.09 -4.73 -5.09
CA GLY A 10 -6.37 -6.16 -5.19
C GLY A 10 -7.48 -6.53 -6.19
N LEU A 11 -8.03 -5.57 -6.93
CA LEU A 11 -9.05 -5.84 -7.95
C LEU A 11 -8.40 -6.59 -9.12
N LEU A 12 -8.95 -7.73 -9.49
CA LEU A 12 -8.70 -8.36 -10.78
C LEU A 12 -9.51 -7.62 -11.85
N TYR A 13 -8.84 -7.03 -12.83
CA TYR A 13 -9.48 -6.20 -13.85
C TYR A 13 -8.82 -6.37 -15.22
N VAL A 14 -9.58 -6.13 -16.29
CA VAL A 14 -9.13 -6.13 -17.67
C VAL A 14 -8.96 -4.68 -18.13
N PRO A 15 -7.72 -4.19 -18.35
CA PRO A 15 -7.48 -2.77 -18.68
C PRO A 15 -8.18 -2.29 -19.94
N SER A 16 -8.45 -3.19 -20.90
CA SER A 16 -9.15 -2.86 -22.14
C SER A 16 -10.67 -2.70 -21.98
N LEU A 17 -11.26 -3.11 -20.85
CA LEU A 17 -12.69 -2.97 -20.59
C LEU A 17 -12.99 -1.69 -19.80
N ASP A 18 -13.90 -0.87 -20.32
CA ASP A 18 -14.24 0.44 -19.75
C ASP A 18 -14.84 0.33 -18.34
N GLU A 19 -15.73 -0.64 -18.13
CA GLU A 19 -16.37 -0.91 -16.83
C GLU A 19 -15.34 -1.27 -15.75
N ASP A 20 -14.37 -2.11 -16.10
CA ASP A 20 -13.27 -2.51 -15.22
C ASP A 20 -12.38 -1.32 -14.87
N ARG A 21 -12.04 -0.46 -15.84
CA ARG A 21 -11.27 0.77 -15.58
C ARG A 21 -12.02 1.73 -14.66
N GLN A 22 -13.34 1.89 -14.86
CA GLN A 22 -14.17 2.76 -14.02
C GLN A 22 -14.25 2.24 -12.58
N THR A 23 -14.46 0.93 -12.42
CA THR A 23 -14.49 0.27 -11.11
C THR A 23 -13.15 0.43 -10.39
N HIS A 24 -12.05 0.17 -11.09
CA HIS A 24 -10.69 0.34 -10.57
C HIS A 24 -10.43 1.78 -10.11
N ALA A 25 -10.75 2.77 -10.96
CA ALA A 25 -10.57 4.18 -10.65
C ALA A 25 -11.43 4.65 -9.48
N ALA A 26 -12.67 4.14 -9.36
CA ALA A 26 -13.57 4.46 -8.26
C ALA A 26 -13.04 3.97 -6.91
N ILE A 27 -12.40 2.78 -6.88
CA ILE A 27 -11.73 2.26 -5.69
C ILE A 27 -10.53 3.13 -5.32
N HIS A 28 -9.67 3.45 -6.29
CA HIS A 28 -8.48 4.28 -6.05
C HIS A 28 -8.86 5.68 -5.56
N LYS A 29 -9.95 6.27 -6.06
CA LYS A 29 -10.48 7.55 -5.56
C LYS A 29 -10.88 7.49 -4.07
N LYS A 30 -11.42 6.37 -3.60
CA LYS A 30 -11.71 6.19 -2.17
C LYS A 30 -10.42 6.13 -1.36
N TYR A 31 -9.40 5.44 -1.86
CA TYR A 31 -8.13 5.27 -1.18
C TYR A 31 -7.27 6.54 -1.15
N ALA A 32 -7.31 7.32 -2.22
CA ALA A 32 -6.74 8.66 -2.26
C ALA A 32 -7.30 9.57 -1.15
N ARG A 33 -8.55 9.34 -0.72
CA ARG A 33 -9.20 10.09 0.37
C ARG A 33 -8.96 9.50 1.76
N GLY A 34 -8.00 8.59 1.89
CA GLY A 34 -7.60 8.00 3.18
C GLY A 34 -8.32 6.70 3.53
N SER A 35 -9.22 6.19 2.68
CA SER A 35 -9.70 4.82 2.85
C SER A 35 -8.58 3.81 2.60
N GLN A 36 -8.69 2.63 3.19
CA GLN A 36 -7.76 1.53 2.98
C GLN A 36 -8.49 0.27 2.49
N PRO A 37 -7.81 -0.68 1.82
CA PRO A 37 -8.37 -2.01 1.59
C PRO A 37 -8.75 -2.70 2.91
N GLN A 38 -9.82 -3.49 2.91
CA GLN A 38 -10.27 -4.22 4.10
C GLN A 38 -9.16 -5.12 4.66
N LYS A 39 -8.44 -5.85 3.78
CA LYS A 39 -7.30 -6.70 4.16
C LYS A 39 -6.19 -5.95 4.91
N VAL A 40 -5.91 -4.70 4.53
CA VAL A 40 -4.90 -3.86 5.19
C VAL A 40 -5.37 -3.53 6.61
N ARG A 41 -6.61 -3.08 6.76
CA ARG A 41 -7.19 -2.79 8.08
C ARG A 41 -7.24 -4.01 8.99
N ASP A 42 -7.61 -5.16 8.44
CA ASP A 42 -7.70 -6.40 9.21
C ASP A 42 -6.33 -6.90 9.66
N PHE A 43 -5.32 -6.79 8.80
CA PHE A 43 -3.93 -7.08 9.19
C PHE A 43 -3.45 -6.14 10.29
N SER A 44 -3.65 -4.83 10.14
CA SER A 44 -3.23 -3.86 11.17
C SER A 44 -3.90 -4.13 12.53
N LYS A 45 -5.19 -4.51 12.54
CA LYS A 45 -5.89 -4.91 13.76
C LYS A 45 -5.34 -6.21 14.34
N ALA A 46 -5.12 -7.23 13.51
CA ALA A 46 -4.58 -8.51 13.95
C ALA A 46 -3.19 -8.31 14.59
N PHE A 47 -2.34 -7.51 13.94
CA PHE A 47 -1.02 -7.16 14.46
C PHE A 47 -1.11 -6.38 15.78
N GLY A 48 -1.99 -5.39 15.85
CA GLY A 48 -2.22 -4.61 17.07
C GLY A 48 -2.69 -5.48 18.25
N TRP A 49 -3.60 -6.42 18.01
CA TRP A 49 -4.04 -7.37 19.03
C TRP A 49 -2.92 -8.30 19.47
N ALA A 50 -2.12 -8.80 18.54
CA ALA A 50 -1.02 -9.71 18.86
C ALA A 50 0.00 -9.04 19.80
N VAL A 51 0.32 -7.78 19.54
CA VAL A 51 1.17 -6.96 20.41
C VAL A 51 0.48 -6.68 21.75
N ALA A 52 -0.81 -6.30 21.75
CA ALA A 52 -1.54 -5.96 22.97
C ALA A 52 -1.68 -7.13 23.96
N PHE A 53 -1.82 -8.36 23.46
CA PHE A 53 -1.86 -9.57 24.28
C PHE A 53 -0.49 -10.16 24.60
N ASN A 54 0.60 -9.58 24.06
CA ASN A 54 1.94 -10.14 24.12
C ASN A 54 1.98 -11.62 23.68
N ASP A 55 1.22 -11.96 22.64
CA ASP A 55 0.87 -13.33 22.27
C ASP A 55 1.77 -13.93 21.18
N GLY A 56 3.00 -13.40 21.04
CA GLY A 56 3.97 -13.83 20.04
C GLY A 56 4.09 -12.90 18.83
N GLY A 57 3.25 -11.86 18.70
CA GLY A 57 3.44 -10.79 17.71
C GLY A 57 3.64 -11.33 16.29
N LEU A 58 4.77 -10.95 15.65
CA LEU A 58 5.09 -11.34 14.26
C LEU A 58 5.17 -12.87 14.07
N ASP A 59 5.64 -13.62 15.07
CA ASP A 59 5.83 -15.07 14.95
C ASP A 59 4.51 -15.83 14.77
N ARG A 60 3.42 -15.31 15.36
CA ARG A 60 2.07 -15.85 15.15
C ARG A 60 1.52 -15.54 13.76
N MET A 61 1.99 -14.49 13.10
CA MET A 61 1.39 -13.98 11.85
C MET A 61 2.15 -14.39 10.60
N LYS A 62 3.43 -14.74 10.71
CA LYS A 62 4.33 -14.96 9.56
C LYS A 62 3.85 -16.06 8.59
N ASP A 63 3.18 -17.09 9.08
CA ASP A 63 2.69 -18.20 8.25
C ASP A 63 1.26 -17.98 7.72
N HIS A 64 0.57 -16.94 8.19
CA HIS A 64 -0.84 -16.68 7.88
C HIS A 64 -1.05 -15.55 6.86
N TYR A 65 -0.04 -14.72 6.63
CA TYR A 65 -0.17 -13.53 5.79
C TYR A 65 0.93 -13.44 4.73
N ASP A 66 0.49 -13.07 3.53
CA ASP A 66 1.37 -12.76 2.41
C ASP A 66 2.29 -11.57 2.74
N PRO A 67 3.62 -11.66 2.56
CA PRO A 67 4.53 -10.53 2.68
C PRO A 67 4.12 -9.28 1.86
N GLU A 68 3.42 -9.45 0.73
CA GLU A 68 2.86 -8.32 -0.02
C GLU A 68 1.86 -7.51 0.80
N LEU A 69 1.08 -8.15 1.68
CA LEU A 69 0.16 -7.45 2.57
C LEU A 69 0.91 -6.57 3.56
N GLY A 70 2.03 -7.05 4.10
CA GLY A 70 2.90 -6.26 4.99
C GLY A 70 3.42 -5.00 4.30
N LYS A 71 3.94 -5.13 3.06
CA LYS A 71 4.39 -3.98 2.25
C LYS A 71 3.26 -3.00 1.96
N LEU A 72 2.07 -3.51 1.66
CA LEU A 72 0.89 -2.69 1.42
C LEU A 72 0.46 -1.91 2.67
N VAL A 73 0.50 -2.53 3.85
CA VAL A 73 0.19 -1.88 5.14
C VAL A 73 1.17 -0.72 5.41
N VAL A 74 2.45 -0.93 5.15
CA VAL A 74 3.48 0.13 5.27
C VAL A 74 3.19 1.29 4.30
N ALA A 75 2.94 0.98 3.02
CA ALA A 75 2.63 2.00 2.01
C ALA A 75 1.38 2.83 2.35
N PHE A 76 0.30 2.18 2.79
CA PHE A 76 -0.92 2.89 3.23
C PHE A 76 -0.72 3.69 4.52
N SER A 77 0.16 3.26 5.41
CA SER A 77 0.53 4.03 6.61
C SER A 77 1.28 5.31 6.23
N TRP A 78 2.24 5.22 5.30
CA TRP A 78 2.92 6.39 4.76
C TRP A 78 1.96 7.33 4.02
N TRP A 79 1.04 6.79 3.20
CA TRP A 79 0.01 7.59 2.55
C TRP A 79 -0.88 8.33 3.55
N SER A 80 -1.34 7.65 4.60
CA SER A 80 -2.20 8.26 5.63
C SER A 80 -1.52 9.47 6.28
N ARG A 81 -0.22 9.36 6.55
CA ARG A 81 0.61 10.47 7.05
C ARG A 81 0.77 11.59 6.01
N ALA A 82 1.13 11.24 4.78
CA ALA A 82 1.32 12.22 3.72
C ALA A 82 0.03 12.99 3.40
N LEU A 83 -1.12 12.31 3.44
CA LEU A 83 -2.44 12.91 3.29
C LEU A 83 -2.75 13.89 4.42
N SER A 84 -2.42 13.52 5.66
CA SER A 84 -2.54 14.42 6.81
C SER A 84 -1.66 15.66 6.68
N ASN A 85 -0.54 15.54 5.96
CA ASN A 85 0.40 16.63 5.67
C ASN A 85 0.13 17.35 4.33
N GLY A 86 -1.02 17.10 3.69
CA GLY A 86 -1.47 17.87 2.52
C GLY A 86 -0.92 17.43 1.18
N VAL A 87 -0.47 16.17 1.03
CA VAL A 87 -0.21 15.62 -0.32
C VAL A 87 -1.50 15.66 -1.16
N PRO A 88 -1.45 16.08 -2.44
CA PRO A 88 -2.64 16.08 -3.29
C PRO A 88 -3.21 14.68 -3.55
N GLU A 89 -4.53 14.49 -3.45
CA GLU A 89 -5.20 13.21 -3.76
C GLU A 89 -4.85 12.66 -5.16
N LYS A 90 -4.67 13.55 -6.15
CA LYS A 90 -4.31 13.19 -7.52
C LYS A 90 -2.95 12.48 -7.65
N ASP A 91 -2.09 12.61 -6.64
CA ASP A 91 -0.77 12.01 -6.60
C ASP A 91 -0.79 10.60 -5.97
N PHE A 92 -1.95 10.12 -5.50
CA PHE A 92 -2.11 8.83 -4.81
C PHE A 92 -1.44 7.66 -5.55
N ASP A 93 -1.78 7.42 -6.82
CA ASP A 93 -1.24 6.26 -7.55
C ASP A 93 0.30 6.34 -7.66
N ARG A 94 0.82 7.50 -8.05
CA ARG A 94 2.27 7.74 -8.17
C ARG A 94 2.99 7.63 -6.83
N TYR A 95 2.33 8.05 -5.75
CA TYR A 95 2.85 7.93 -4.40
C TYR A 95 2.93 6.46 -4.00
N MET A 96 1.82 5.72 -4.17
CA MET A 96 1.73 4.31 -3.80
C MET A 96 2.71 3.46 -4.59
N ASP A 97 2.83 3.66 -5.91
CA ASP A 97 3.77 2.92 -6.75
C ASP A 97 5.22 3.14 -6.31
N ALA A 98 5.62 4.39 -6.06
CA ALA A 98 6.99 4.71 -5.63
C ALA A 98 7.30 4.12 -4.24
N HIS A 99 6.36 4.19 -3.31
CA HIS A 99 6.56 3.67 -1.96
C HIS A 99 6.50 2.14 -1.88
N LEU A 100 5.68 1.49 -2.72
CA LEU A 100 5.67 0.04 -2.84
C LEU A 100 6.97 -0.47 -3.48
N ALA A 101 7.49 0.21 -4.52
CA ALA A 101 8.81 -0.10 -5.09
C ALA A 101 9.93 0.11 -4.06
N PHE A 102 9.84 1.15 -3.25
CA PHE A 102 10.78 1.35 -2.14
C PHE A 102 10.67 0.22 -1.09
N ALA A 103 9.47 -0.18 -0.68
CA ALA A 103 9.27 -1.31 0.21
C ALA A 103 9.84 -2.61 -0.37
N ASP A 104 9.70 -2.86 -1.68
CA ASP A 104 10.31 -3.99 -2.37
C ASP A 104 11.83 -3.95 -2.27
N SER A 105 12.44 -2.78 -2.49
CA SER A 105 13.90 -2.62 -2.40
C SER A 105 14.44 -2.88 -0.98
N LEU A 106 13.67 -2.50 0.05
CA LEU A 106 14.03 -2.74 1.45
C LEU A 106 13.97 -4.24 1.79
N VAL A 107 12.92 -4.93 1.33
CA VAL A 107 12.75 -6.37 1.58
C VAL A 107 13.73 -7.21 0.79
N SER A 108 13.99 -6.87 -0.48
CA SER A 108 14.87 -7.65 -1.37
C SER A 108 16.35 -7.32 -1.21
N GLY A 109 16.70 -6.15 -0.68
CA GLY A 109 18.08 -5.65 -0.66
C GLY A 109 18.57 -5.07 -2.00
N VAL A 110 17.73 -5.04 -3.05
CA VAL A 110 18.12 -4.67 -4.42
C VAL A 110 17.53 -3.30 -4.81
N GLY A 111 18.33 -2.45 -5.45
CA GLY A 111 17.85 -1.18 -6.03
C GLY A 111 17.42 -0.11 -5.01
N GLN A 112 17.95 -0.17 -3.79
CA GLN A 112 17.54 0.73 -2.71
C GLN A 112 17.87 2.20 -2.98
N VAL A 113 18.98 2.48 -3.67
CA VAL A 113 19.41 3.86 -3.96
C VAL A 113 18.43 4.53 -4.91
N GLU A 114 18.08 3.85 -6.00
CA GLU A 114 17.16 4.32 -7.01
C GLU A 114 15.74 4.47 -6.45
N ALA A 115 15.28 3.46 -5.69
CA ALA A 115 13.96 3.49 -5.09
C ALA A 115 13.84 4.58 -4.00
N ARG A 116 14.90 4.83 -3.22
CA ARG A 116 14.96 5.95 -2.27
C ARG A 116 14.91 7.29 -2.99
N ALA A 117 15.68 7.46 -4.07
CA ALA A 117 15.63 8.68 -4.87
C ALA A 117 14.22 8.95 -5.44
N ALA A 118 13.50 7.90 -5.84
CA ALA A 118 12.14 8.01 -6.38
C ALA A 118 11.11 8.56 -5.37
N ILE A 119 11.31 8.32 -4.07
CA ILE A 119 10.41 8.81 -3.01
C ILE A 119 10.82 10.18 -2.45
N GLN A 120 12.01 10.69 -2.78
CA GLN A 120 12.58 11.89 -2.17
C GLN A 120 11.66 13.13 -2.29
N LYS A 121 10.98 13.31 -3.42
CA LYS A 121 10.02 14.41 -3.62
C LYS A 121 8.84 14.41 -2.64
N TRP A 122 8.55 13.27 -2.02
CA TRP A 122 7.46 13.10 -1.07
C TRP A 122 7.90 13.34 0.39
N GLU A 123 9.20 13.49 0.66
CA GLU A 123 9.74 13.71 2.02
C GLU A 123 9.18 14.97 2.67
N ARG A 124 8.81 15.99 1.87
CA ARG A 124 8.11 17.19 2.36
C ARG A 124 6.75 16.90 3.03
N PHE A 125 6.20 15.71 2.84
CA PHE A 125 4.95 15.25 3.46
C PHE A 125 5.19 14.18 4.55
N ALA A 126 6.45 13.89 4.91
CA ALA A 126 6.79 12.81 5.85
C ALA A 126 6.59 13.18 7.34
N GLY A 127 6.32 14.44 7.66
CA GLY A 127 6.19 14.93 9.03
C GLY A 127 7.53 15.38 9.59
#